data_AF-A0A6H0KYK4-F1
#
_entry.id   AF-A0A6H0KYK4-F1
#
_cell.length_a   1.000
_cell.length_b   1.000
_cell.length_c   1.000
_cell.angle_alpha   90.00
_cell.angle_beta   90.00
_cell.angle_gamma   90.00
#
_symmetry.space_group_name_H-M   'P 1'
#
loop_
_entity.id
_entity.type
_entity.pdbx_description
1 polymer ?
#
loop_
_entity_poly.entity_id
_entity_poly.type
_entity_poly.pdbx_seq_one_letter_code
_entity_poly.pdbx_strand_id
1 'polypeptide(L)'
;MNELFLYLIKGSEKLDGNKGLLLYGPVGTGKSTILKIVQLYDRYSNGKDETGYYLSGGFPIESATFISNQYTRKGVDGISKYDGLNGIALGIDEVGKEPRVKYFGSEMDIIQYILQSRYDNRRICKTFMTTNMQPEEFEPKYGEYIADRINEMFNVIEIKGKSRR
;
A
#
# COMPACT_ATOMS: atom_id res chain seq x y z
N MET A 1 -14.46 -8.19 -8.48
CA MET A 1 -13.47 -8.37 -9.56
C MET A 1 -13.68 -7.40 -10.71
N ASN A 2 -14.89 -7.23 -11.24
CA ASN A 2 -15.15 -6.30 -12.37
C ASN A 2 -14.66 -4.87 -12.08
N GLU A 3 -15.07 -4.28 -10.95
CA GLU A 3 -14.66 -2.92 -10.58
C GLU A 3 -13.15 -2.73 -10.44
N LEU A 4 -12.44 -3.76 -9.98
CA LEU A 4 -10.99 -3.67 -9.83
C LEU A 4 -10.29 -3.59 -11.19
N PHE A 5 -10.77 -4.38 -12.17
CA PHE A 5 -10.29 -4.29 -13.54
C PHE A 5 -10.62 -2.91 -14.13
N LEU A 6 -11.85 -2.44 -13.94
CA LEU A 6 -12.28 -1.10 -14.38
C LEU A 6 -11.43 0.00 -13.74
N TYR A 7 -11.08 -0.12 -12.46
CA TYR A 7 -10.18 0.81 -11.76
C TYR A 7 -8.80 0.87 -12.42
N LEU A 8 -8.23 -0.30 -12.77
CA LEU A 8 -6.92 -0.37 -13.45
C LEU A 8 -6.95 0.32 -14.81
N ILE A 9 -8.01 0.15 -15.58
CA ILE A 9 -8.17 0.78 -16.91
C ILE A 9 -8.75 2.21 -16.84
N LYS A 10 -8.89 2.80 -15.64
CA LYS A 10 -9.46 4.14 -15.39
C LYS A 10 -10.93 4.32 -15.84
N GLY A 11 -11.71 3.25 -15.78
CA GLY A 11 -13.13 3.23 -16.16
C GLY A 11 -14.09 2.79 -15.05
N SER A 12 -13.65 2.73 -13.78
CA SER A 12 -14.57 2.41 -12.68
C SER A 12 -15.40 3.63 -12.30
N GLU A 13 -16.70 3.41 -12.11
CA GLU A 13 -17.63 4.40 -11.58
C GLU A 13 -17.73 4.34 -10.04
N LYS A 14 -17.17 3.29 -9.42
CA LYS A 14 -17.27 3.02 -7.97
C LYS A 14 -15.98 3.24 -7.21
N LEU A 15 -14.84 3.00 -7.86
CA LEU A 15 -13.52 3.13 -7.26
C LEU A 15 -12.88 4.42 -7.76
N ASP A 16 -12.48 5.27 -6.82
CA ASP A 16 -11.83 6.54 -7.13
C ASP A 16 -10.42 6.27 -7.67
N GLY A 17 -10.20 6.64 -8.93
CA GLY A 17 -8.93 6.49 -9.63
C GLY A 17 -7.78 7.33 -9.06
N ASN A 18 -8.04 8.31 -8.18
CA ASN A 18 -7.00 9.07 -7.48
C ASN A 18 -6.54 8.39 -6.19
N LYS A 19 -7.39 7.54 -5.61
CA LYS A 19 -7.08 6.78 -4.39
C LYS A 19 -6.36 5.49 -4.71
N GLY A 20 -5.66 5.00 -3.70
CA GLY A 20 -5.10 3.67 -3.66
C GLY A 20 -6.13 2.56 -3.47
N LEU A 21 -5.64 1.35 -3.20
CA LEU A 21 -6.47 0.20 -2.82
C LEU A 21 -6.01 -0.34 -1.47
N LEU A 22 -6.94 -0.55 -0.55
CA LEU A 22 -6.72 -1.32 0.66
C LEU A 22 -7.52 -2.61 0.53
N LEU A 23 -6.81 -3.72 0.33
CA LEU A 23 -7.40 -5.04 0.20
C LEU A 23 -7.36 -5.73 1.57
N TYR A 24 -8.51 -5.98 2.17
CA TYR A 24 -8.59 -6.66 3.47
C TYR A 24 -9.34 -7.99 3.39
N GLY A 25 -9.20 -8.82 4.42
CA GLY A 25 -9.90 -10.10 4.54
C GLY A 25 -9.00 -11.25 4.99
N PRO A 26 -9.51 -12.48 5.09
CA PRO A 26 -8.78 -13.60 5.68
C PRO A 26 -7.49 -14.01 4.96
N VAL A 27 -6.63 -14.76 5.65
CA VAL A 27 -5.41 -15.33 5.08
C VAL A 27 -5.76 -16.26 3.89
N GLY A 28 -4.96 -16.20 2.83
CA GLY A 28 -5.10 -17.11 1.69
C GLY A 28 -6.17 -16.73 0.65
N THR A 29 -6.83 -15.57 0.79
CA THR A 29 -7.87 -15.12 -0.17
C THR A 29 -7.34 -14.47 -1.46
N GLY A 30 -6.02 -14.30 -1.58
CA GLY A 30 -5.37 -13.81 -2.80
C GLY A 30 -5.06 -12.31 -2.86
N LYS A 31 -5.18 -11.59 -1.73
CA LYS A 31 -4.91 -10.13 -1.65
C LYS A 31 -3.53 -9.75 -2.20
N SER A 32 -2.46 -10.40 -1.75
CA SER A 32 -1.09 -10.14 -2.22
C SER A 32 -0.92 -10.45 -3.71
N THR A 33 -1.64 -11.46 -4.21
CA THR A 33 -1.68 -11.77 -5.66
C THR A 33 -2.35 -10.65 -6.43
N ILE A 34 -3.47 -10.12 -5.93
CA ILE A 34 -4.16 -8.98 -6.54
C ILE A 34 -3.24 -7.75 -6.54
N LEU A 35 -2.57 -7.44 -5.43
CA LEU A 35 -1.62 -6.34 -5.35
C LEU A 35 -0.48 -6.47 -6.37
N LYS A 36 0.04 -7.68 -6.57
CA LYS A 36 1.02 -7.98 -7.63
C LYS A 36 0.44 -7.76 -9.03
N ILE A 37 -0.82 -8.13 -9.27
CA ILE A 37 -1.50 -7.87 -10.55
C ILE A 37 -1.61 -6.36 -10.80
N VAL A 38 -1.95 -5.56 -9.78
CA VAL A 38 -1.99 -4.09 -9.89
C VAL A 38 -0.61 -3.53 -10.27
N GLN A 39 0.45 -3.99 -9.62
CA GLN A 39 1.84 -3.60 -9.94
C GLN A 39 2.26 -4.00 -11.36
N LEU A 40 1.94 -5.22 -11.78
CA LEU A 40 2.26 -5.69 -13.12
C LEU A 40 1.48 -4.91 -14.17
N TYR A 41 0.19 -4.67 -13.93
CA TYR A 41 -0.63 -3.86 -14.82
C TYR A 41 -0.03 -2.46 -14.99
N ASP A 42 0.28 -1.77 -13.89
CA ASP A 42 0.91 -0.44 -13.92
C ASP A 42 2.22 -0.44 -14.73
N ARG A 43 3.07 -1.46 -14.53
CA ARG A 43 4.30 -1.64 -15.30
C ARG A 43 4.05 -1.76 -16.80
N TYR A 44 3.06 -2.54 -17.22
CA TYR A 44 2.80 -2.80 -18.63
C TYR A 44 1.91 -1.73 -19.30
N SER A 45 1.08 -1.02 -18.52
CA SER A 45 0.14 -0.02 -19.03
C SER A 45 0.77 1.35 -19.27
N ASN A 46 1.92 1.65 -18.65
CA ASN A 46 2.65 2.90 -18.88
C ASN A 46 3.30 2.99 -20.28
N GLY A 47 3.03 2.01 -21.15
CA GLY A 47 3.43 2.04 -22.55
C GLY A 47 4.86 1.57 -22.78
N LYS A 48 5.19 1.48 -24.06
CA LYS A 48 6.56 1.30 -24.51
C LYS A 48 7.13 2.67 -24.83
N ASP A 49 8.41 2.87 -24.53
CA ASP A 49 9.14 4.00 -25.10
C ASP A 49 9.25 3.86 -26.63
N GLU A 50 9.80 4.88 -27.27
CA GLU A 50 10.04 4.92 -28.71
C GLU A 50 10.89 3.75 -29.24
N THR A 51 11.61 3.04 -28.37
CA THR A 51 12.46 1.89 -28.71
C THR A 51 11.75 0.55 -28.52
N GLY A 52 10.47 0.56 -28.10
CA GLY A 52 9.68 -0.65 -27.89
C GLY A 52 9.91 -1.33 -26.54
N TYR A 53 10.74 -0.74 -25.67
CA TYR A 53 10.93 -1.22 -24.30
C TYR A 53 9.85 -0.65 -23.40
N TYR A 54 9.38 -1.44 -22.44
CA TYR A 54 8.44 -0.92 -21.45
C TYR A 54 9.11 0.23 -20.70
N LEU A 55 8.47 1.40 -20.69
CA LEU A 55 8.84 2.48 -19.79
C LEU A 55 8.88 1.87 -18.38
N SER A 56 9.88 2.24 -17.58
CA SER A 56 10.06 1.72 -16.22
C SER A 56 8.87 2.12 -15.34
N GLY A 57 7.77 1.38 -15.45
CA GLY A 57 6.59 1.47 -14.61
C GLY A 57 6.58 0.39 -13.54
N GLY A 58 5.52 0.38 -12.76
CA GLY A 58 5.41 -0.42 -11.56
C GLY A 58 5.97 0.33 -10.35
N PHE A 59 5.77 -0.28 -9.19
CA PHE A 59 6.12 0.29 -7.90
C PHE A 59 6.62 -0.80 -6.97
N PRO A 60 7.47 -0.49 -5.96
CA PRO A 60 7.88 -1.49 -4.98
C PRO A 60 6.68 -2.07 -4.23
N ILE A 61 6.67 -3.39 -4.03
CA ILE A 61 5.80 -4.05 -3.04
C ILE A 61 6.72 -4.60 -1.96
N GLU A 62 6.52 -4.14 -0.73
CA GLU A 62 7.32 -4.53 0.43
C GLU A 62 6.38 -4.97 1.56
N SER A 63 6.79 -5.95 2.36
CA SER A 63 6.01 -6.28 3.56
C SER A 63 6.18 -5.20 4.62
N ALA A 64 5.13 -4.95 5.40
CA ALA A 64 5.16 -4.00 6.51
C ALA A 64 6.31 -4.29 7.50
N THR A 65 6.55 -5.58 7.78
CA THR A 65 7.67 -6.05 8.60
C THR A 65 9.03 -5.74 7.97
N PHE A 66 9.18 -5.92 6.66
CA PHE A 66 10.45 -5.60 5.98
C PHE A 66 10.78 -4.11 6.09
N ILE A 67 9.80 -3.24 5.85
CA ILE A 67 9.95 -1.79 5.98
C ILE A 67 10.38 -1.42 7.42
N SER A 68 9.71 -1.99 8.43
CA SER A 68 10.05 -1.76 9.84
C SER A 68 11.47 -2.23 10.19
N ASN A 69 11.92 -3.33 9.59
CA ASN A 69 13.28 -3.82 9.73
C ASN A 69 14.33 -2.92 9.04
N GLN A 70 13.99 -2.22 7.96
CA GLN A 70 14.90 -1.25 7.33
C GLN A 70 15.22 -0.10 8.29
N TYR A 71 14.20 0.40 9.00
CA TYR A 71 14.40 1.42 10.03
C TYR A 71 15.33 0.94 11.15
N THR A 72 15.11 -0.29 11.64
CA THR A 72 15.98 -0.88 12.68
C THR A 72 17.45 -0.92 12.25
N ARG A 73 17.72 -1.14 10.96
CA ARG A 73 19.08 -1.29 10.42
C ARG A 73 19.75 0.02 10.03
N LYS A 74 18.99 0.98 9.51
CA LYS A 74 19.50 2.19 8.84
C LYS A 74 18.88 3.50 9.34
N GLY A 75 18.03 3.45 10.36
CA GLY A 75 17.28 4.60 10.83
C GLY A 75 16.39 5.20 9.74
N VAL A 76 16.27 6.53 9.75
CA VAL A 76 15.42 7.29 8.81
C VAL A 76 15.83 7.05 7.35
N ASP A 77 17.12 6.95 7.05
CA ASP A 77 17.62 6.69 5.69
C ASP A 77 17.14 5.35 5.13
N GLY A 78 16.85 4.38 6.00
CA GLY A 78 16.29 3.09 5.60
C GLY A 78 14.87 3.16 5.05
N ILE A 79 14.12 4.19 5.45
CA ILE A 79 12.69 4.31 5.17
C ILE A 79 12.30 5.56 4.37
N SER A 80 13.21 6.52 4.19
CA SER A 80 12.96 7.76 3.43
C SER A 80 12.41 7.48 2.04
N LYS A 81 12.93 6.49 1.32
CA LYS A 81 12.42 6.10 -0.01
C LYS A 81 10.93 5.70 -0.06
N TYR A 82 10.29 5.45 1.08
CA TYR A 82 8.87 5.07 1.18
C TYR A 82 7.94 6.26 1.51
N ASP A 83 8.48 7.45 1.79
CA ASP A 83 7.76 8.63 2.30
C ASP A 83 6.75 9.26 1.31
N GLY A 84 6.90 8.97 0.02
CA GLY A 84 6.04 9.45 -1.06
C GLY A 84 6.52 10.72 -1.77
N LEU A 85 7.59 11.38 -1.30
CA LEU A 85 8.08 12.63 -1.89
C LEU A 85 8.59 12.45 -3.33
N ASN A 86 9.08 11.25 -3.68
CA ASN A 86 9.53 10.94 -5.03
C ASN A 86 8.39 10.71 -6.05
N GLY A 87 7.13 10.80 -5.62
CA GLY A 87 5.95 10.55 -6.46
C GLY A 87 5.73 9.09 -6.85
N ILE A 88 6.62 8.18 -6.45
CA ILE A 88 6.53 6.76 -6.79
C ILE A 88 5.43 6.13 -5.92
N ALA A 89 4.57 5.34 -6.55
CA ALA A 89 3.58 4.55 -5.83
C ALA A 89 4.26 3.50 -4.92
N LEU A 90 3.53 2.96 -3.95
CA LEU A 90 4.06 1.95 -3.03
C LEU A 90 2.98 0.93 -2.70
N GLY A 91 3.33 -0.35 -2.78
CA GLY A 91 2.55 -1.45 -2.21
C GLY A 91 3.11 -1.86 -0.85
N ILE A 92 2.27 -1.88 0.18
CA ILE A 92 2.62 -2.39 1.50
C ILE A 92 1.81 -3.66 1.77
N ASP A 93 2.48 -4.81 1.78
CA ASP A 93 1.86 -6.11 2.00
C ASP A 93 1.84 -6.47 3.49
N GLU A 94 0.78 -7.14 3.94
CA GLU A 94 0.62 -7.63 5.32
C GLU A 94 0.66 -6.55 6.43
N VAL A 95 0.07 -5.38 6.17
CA VAL A 95 -0.10 -4.29 7.15
C VAL A 95 -0.83 -4.79 8.41
N GLY A 96 -0.32 -4.42 9.58
CA GLY A 96 -0.86 -4.75 10.91
C GLY A 96 -0.04 -5.78 11.68
N LYS A 97 0.80 -6.55 10.99
CA LYS A 97 1.65 -7.62 11.58
C LYS A 97 3.04 -7.17 11.99
N GLU A 98 3.44 -5.97 11.59
CA GLU A 98 4.76 -5.45 11.88
C GLU A 98 4.96 -5.15 13.38
N PRO A 99 6.19 -5.31 13.89
CA PRO A 99 6.54 -4.95 15.26
C PRO A 99 6.67 -3.43 15.41
N ARG A 100 6.35 -2.91 16.60
CA ARG A 100 6.78 -1.57 17.00
C ARG A 100 8.28 -1.59 17.26
N VAL A 101 9.00 -0.60 16.74
CA VAL A 101 10.47 -0.54 16.82
C VAL A 101 10.88 0.56 17.79
N LYS A 102 11.90 0.28 18.61
CA LYS A 102 12.54 1.29 19.46
C LYS A 102 13.78 1.84 18.76
N TYR A 103 13.89 3.17 18.70
CA TYR A 103 15.11 3.84 18.24
C TYR A 103 15.38 5.04 19.15
N PHE A 104 16.56 5.07 19.77
CA PHE A 104 16.95 6.06 20.78
C PHE A 104 15.93 6.25 21.94
N GLY A 105 15.26 5.18 22.36
CA GLY A 105 14.34 5.20 23.51
C GLY A 105 12.90 5.59 23.20
N SER A 106 12.61 6.14 22.01
CA SER A 106 11.25 6.38 21.54
C SER A 106 10.70 5.16 20.81
N GLU A 107 9.50 4.71 21.20
CA GLU A 107 8.74 3.75 20.41
C GLU A 107 8.11 4.47 19.21
N MET A 108 8.33 3.93 18.02
CA MET A 108 7.77 4.49 16.79
C MET A 108 7.10 3.37 16.01
N ASP A 109 5.86 3.62 15.60
CA ASP A 109 5.18 2.77 14.63
C ASP A 109 5.56 3.23 13.23
N ILE A 110 6.41 2.42 12.56
CA ILE A 110 7.03 2.80 11.29
C ILE A 110 5.99 2.85 10.17
N ILE A 111 4.97 2.00 10.22
CA ILE A 111 3.91 1.98 9.20
C ILE A 111 2.98 3.16 9.41
N GLN A 112 2.63 3.48 10.66
CA GLN A 112 1.92 4.70 11.01
C GLN A 112 2.62 5.96 10.45
N TYR A 113 3.93 6.07 10.66
CA TYR A 113 4.74 7.19 10.16
C TYR A 113 4.77 7.27 8.62
N ILE A 114 4.94 6.14 7.93
CA ILE A 114 4.94 6.11 6.47
C ILE A 114 3.56 6.48 5.92
N LEU A 115 2.48 5.99 6.53
CA LEU A 115 1.12 6.35 6.12
C LEU A 115 0.85 7.85 6.31
N GLN A 116 1.30 8.43 7.42
CA GLN A 116 1.25 9.88 7.65
C GLN A 116 2.00 10.64 6.54
N SER A 117 3.25 10.31 6.27
CA SER A 117 4.04 11.00 5.24
C SER A 117 3.43 10.86 3.84
N ARG A 118 2.92 9.68 3.50
CA ARG A 118 2.27 9.45 2.20
C ARG A 118 0.91 10.11 2.10
N TYR A 119 0.21 10.30 3.21
CA TYR A 119 -1.01 11.12 3.25
C TYR A 119 -0.71 12.59 2.89
N ASP A 120 0.36 13.14 3.46
CA ASP A 120 0.81 14.51 3.17
C ASP A 120 1.18 14.66 1.68
N ASN A 121 1.76 13.59 1.09
CA ASN A 121 2.13 13.51 -0.32
C ASN A 121 1.07 12.86 -1.24
N ARG A 122 -0.17 12.66 -0.78
CA ARG A 122 -1.18 11.84 -1.50
C ARG A 122 -1.59 12.37 -2.88
N ARG A 123 -1.30 13.63 -3.16
CA ARG A 123 -1.58 14.26 -4.47
C ARG A 123 -0.56 13.87 -5.54
N ILE A 124 0.62 13.41 -5.13
CA ILE A 124 1.73 13.08 -6.05
C ILE A 124 2.11 11.60 -6.00
N CYS A 125 1.70 10.86 -4.97
CA CYS A 125 1.99 9.43 -4.85
C CYS A 125 0.74 8.64 -4.46
N LYS A 126 0.63 7.40 -4.96
CA LYS A 126 -0.41 6.44 -4.56
C LYS A 126 0.13 5.39 -3.61
N THR A 127 -0.73 4.88 -2.73
CA THR A 127 -0.37 3.79 -1.81
C THR A 127 -1.35 2.64 -2.02
N PHE A 128 -0.86 1.42 -1.99
CA PHE A 128 -1.68 0.21 -2.06
C PHE A 128 -1.35 -0.66 -0.87
N MET A 129 -2.34 -1.31 -0.27
CA MET A 129 -2.14 -2.13 0.92
C MET A 129 -2.87 -3.46 0.85
N THR A 130 -2.30 -4.45 1.52
CA THR A 130 -3.06 -5.62 1.95
C THR A 130 -3.00 -5.78 3.46
N THR A 131 -4.08 -6.29 4.04
CA THR A 131 -4.11 -6.61 5.47
C THR A 131 -5.07 -7.76 5.77
N ASN A 132 -4.87 -8.44 6.90
CA ASN A 132 -5.88 -9.33 7.45
C ASN A 132 -6.73 -8.66 8.54
N MET A 133 -6.39 -7.42 8.92
CA MET A 133 -7.19 -6.64 9.86
C MET A 133 -8.52 -6.26 9.22
N GLN A 134 -9.57 -6.26 10.04
CA GLN A 134 -10.83 -5.63 9.74
C GLN A 134 -10.68 -4.10 9.82
N PRO A 135 -11.51 -3.32 9.11
CA PRO A 135 -11.46 -1.86 9.15
C PRO A 135 -11.51 -1.30 10.58
N GLU A 136 -12.29 -1.92 11.47
CA GLU A 136 -12.47 -1.50 12.86
C GLU A 136 -11.20 -1.72 13.72
N GLU A 137 -10.24 -2.52 13.24
CA GLU A 137 -8.98 -2.80 13.94
C GLU A 137 -7.89 -1.75 13.62
N PHE A 138 -8.09 -0.86 12.63
CA PHE A 138 -7.10 0.17 12.28
C PHE A 138 -6.95 1.22 13.36
N GLU A 139 -8.05 1.72 13.92
CA GLU A 139 -8.05 2.72 14.98
C GLU A 139 -7.32 2.24 16.25
N PRO A 140 -7.61 1.07 16.84
CA PRO A 140 -6.86 0.61 18.02
C PRO A 140 -5.38 0.31 17.71
N LYS A 141 -5.03 -0.02 16.46
CA LYS A 141 -3.65 -0.31 16.06
C LYS A 141 -2.83 0.97 15.83
N TYR A 142 -3.36 1.91 15.05
CA TYR A 142 -2.66 3.08 14.51
C TYR A 142 -3.22 4.43 14.99
N GLY A 143 -4.25 4.43 15.82
CA GLY A 143 -4.91 5.65 16.31
C GLY A 143 -5.96 6.19 15.35
N GLU A 144 -6.90 6.95 15.91
CA GLU A 144 -8.05 7.56 15.24
C GLU A 144 -7.65 8.37 14.00
N TYR A 145 -6.59 9.17 14.11
CA TYR A 145 -6.15 10.04 13.01
C TYR A 145 -5.65 9.28 11.77
N ILE A 146 -5.06 8.08 11.92
CA ILE A 146 -4.70 7.25 10.76
C ILE A 146 -5.92 6.57 10.21
N ALA A 147 -6.80 6.05 11.07
CA ALA A 147 -8.03 5.37 10.65
C ALA A 147 -8.91 6.28 9.76
N ASP A 148 -9.05 7.56 10.12
CA ASP A 148 -9.79 8.53 9.30
C ASP A 148 -9.17 8.70 7.89
N ARG A 149 -7.84 8.83 7.83
CA ARG A 149 -7.10 9.03 6.58
C ARG A 149 -7.07 7.82 5.67
N ILE A 150 -7.34 6.62 6.18
CA ILE A 150 -7.49 5.43 5.34
C ILE A 150 -8.59 5.67 4.30
N ASN A 151 -9.72 6.27 4.70
CA ASN A 151 -10.84 6.53 3.79
C ASN A 151 -10.51 7.62 2.75
N GLU A 152 -9.63 8.56 3.07
CA GLU A 152 -9.12 9.54 2.12
C GLU A 152 -8.13 8.96 1.12
N MET A 153 -7.27 8.04 1.56
CA MET A 153 -6.17 7.51 0.74
C MET A 153 -6.55 6.30 -0.09
N PHE A 154 -7.54 5.52 0.35
CA PHE A 154 -7.81 4.20 -0.22
C PHE A 154 -9.27 4.01 -0.61
N ASN A 155 -9.46 3.21 -1.65
CA ASN A 155 -10.67 2.43 -1.80
C ASN A 155 -10.53 1.16 -0.94
N VAL A 156 -11.40 1.00 0.06
CA VAL A 156 -11.35 -0.12 1.01
C VAL A 156 -12.19 -1.28 0.47
N ILE A 157 -11.55 -2.43 0.19
CA ILE A 157 -12.18 -3.55 -0.53
C ILE A 157 -11.96 -4.85 0.24
N GLU A 158 -13.08 -5.51 0.58
CA GLU A 158 -13.08 -6.84 1.17
C GLU A 158 -12.80 -7.92 0.11
N ILE A 159 -11.78 -8.74 0.33
CA ILE A 159 -11.46 -9.89 -0.49
C ILE A 159 -11.94 -11.16 0.21
N LYS A 160 -13.16 -11.55 -0.17
CA LYS A 160 -13.81 -12.80 0.25
C LYS A 160 -13.29 -13.99 -0.56
N GLY A 161 -13.23 -15.16 0.08
CA GLY A 161 -12.94 -16.42 -0.60
C GLY A 161 -12.47 -17.52 0.37
N LYS A 162 -12.53 -18.77 -0.08
CA LYS A 162 -11.81 -19.86 0.60
C LYS A 162 -10.31 -19.66 0.39
N SER A 163 -9.51 -20.10 1.37
CA SER A 163 -8.05 -20.18 1.20
C SER A 163 -7.73 -20.91 -0.10
N ARG A 164 -6.89 -20.31 -0.94
CA ARG A 164 -6.38 -20.91 -2.19
C ARG A 164 -4.97 -21.49 -2.02
N ARG A 165 -4.61 -21.80 -0.78
CA ARG A 165 -3.39 -22.53 -0.40
C ARG A 165 -3.74 -23.99 -0.16
#